data_AF-A0A2G9ZZG1-F1
#
_entry.id   AF-A0A2G9ZZG1-F1
#
_cell.length_a   1.000
_cell.length_b   1.000
_cell.length_c   1.000
_cell.angle_alpha   90.00
_cell.angle_beta   90.00
_cell.angle_gamma   90.00
#
_symmetry.space_group_name_H-M   'P 1'
#
loop_
_entity.id
_entity.type
_entity.pdbx_description
1 polymer ?
#
loop_
_entity_poly.entity_id
_entity_poly.type
_entity_poly.pdbx_seq_one_letter_code
_entity_poly.pdbx_strand_id
1 'polypeptide(L)'
;MTADKVRPAKQGRVRKWIDEGRDPATARWQAALEDMLDVFMPLLEPGKLVPVHPLNDADLPVFLAAMEIIDLSPGLPAVFLPPAIAEKVVPPESLKPIARIAAGRASYKIFIARPGENQRILCAEISEEADKPGVEIFQSGALLGTYDYKNQKDCLDQLTKIIRVHLWDREKWTRDDYRRYTVNWFEKVMDLHKGSVCVEKAFSFFHSPTLIKADRIDALFLLILEIIEKRLHDVDDPLNRAIAAIGTGNGEADAAARSSRLTDLLDQAVFELLTLIKDCDLFAFDTMTNRESDQFNRESARIVRKLAGMMQS
;
A
#
# COMPACT_ATOMS: atom_id res chain seq x y z
N MET A 1 -8.41 23.55 5.38
CA MET A 1 -9.36 24.34 4.55
C MET A 1 -10.75 23.78 4.81
N THR A 2 -11.74 24.64 5.11
CA THR A 2 -13.10 24.20 5.47
C THR A 2 -13.89 23.70 4.25
N ALA A 3 -14.73 22.67 4.45
CA ALA A 3 -15.51 22.00 3.41
C ALA A 3 -16.36 22.94 2.53
N ASP A 4 -16.77 24.10 3.07
CA ASP A 4 -17.57 25.11 2.37
C ASP A 4 -16.85 25.80 1.20
N LYS A 5 -15.50 25.82 1.18
CA LYS A 5 -14.73 26.40 0.06
C LYS A 5 -14.39 25.39 -1.05
N VAL A 6 -14.51 24.09 -0.78
CA VAL A 6 -14.14 23.01 -1.72
C VAL A 6 -15.28 22.70 -2.70
N ARG A 7 -16.53 22.68 -2.23
CA ARG A 7 -17.72 22.41 -3.07
C ARG A 7 -17.94 23.40 -4.23
N PRO A 8 -17.78 24.74 -4.06
CA PRO A 8 -17.98 25.69 -5.16
C PRO A 8 -16.94 25.55 -6.28
N ALA A 9 -15.69 25.27 -5.93
CA ALA A 9 -14.59 25.08 -6.89
C ALA A 9 -14.79 23.83 -7.75
N LYS A 10 -15.27 22.72 -7.14
CA LYS A 10 -15.57 21.48 -7.87
C LYS A 10 -16.79 21.61 -8.78
N GLN A 11 -17.84 22.30 -8.35
CA GLN A 11 -18.99 22.60 -9.25
C GLN A 11 -18.55 23.46 -10.46
N GLY A 12 -17.62 24.39 -10.26
CA GLY A 12 -16.98 25.14 -11.35
C GLY A 12 -16.22 24.24 -12.32
N ARG A 13 -15.46 23.25 -11.82
CA ARG A 13 -14.74 22.26 -12.64
C ARG A 13 -15.68 21.37 -13.46
N VAL A 14 -16.77 20.87 -12.86
CA VAL A 14 -17.74 20.03 -13.57
C VAL A 14 -18.40 20.80 -14.71
N ARG A 15 -18.80 22.06 -14.47
CA ARG A 15 -19.33 22.94 -15.52
C ARG A 15 -18.31 23.14 -16.64
N LYS A 16 -17.06 23.46 -16.29
CA LYS A 16 -15.99 23.61 -17.27
C LYS A 16 -15.82 22.36 -18.16
N TRP A 17 -15.82 21.16 -17.58
CA TRP A 17 -15.72 19.92 -18.38
C TRP A 17 -16.92 19.74 -19.32
N ILE A 18 -18.13 20.04 -18.86
CA ILE A 18 -19.34 19.96 -19.68
C ILE A 18 -19.30 20.99 -20.82
N ASP A 19 -18.87 22.21 -20.53
CA ASP A 19 -18.70 23.29 -21.52
C ASP A 19 -17.60 22.94 -22.55
N GLU A 20 -16.59 22.16 -22.15
CA GLU A 20 -15.56 21.57 -23.02
C GLU A 20 -16.05 20.32 -23.80
N GLY A 21 -17.34 19.99 -23.70
CA GLY A 21 -17.98 18.92 -24.48
C GLY A 21 -17.90 17.53 -23.86
N ARG A 22 -17.54 17.40 -22.58
CA ARG A 22 -17.61 16.11 -21.87
C ARG A 22 -19.06 15.71 -21.59
N ASP A 23 -19.32 14.41 -21.59
CA ASP A 23 -20.62 13.87 -21.22
C ASP A 23 -20.99 14.28 -19.77
N PRO A 24 -22.14 14.96 -19.54
CA PRO A 24 -22.51 15.44 -18.22
C PRO A 24 -22.64 14.36 -17.16
N ALA A 25 -23.09 13.15 -17.53
CA ALA A 25 -23.25 12.07 -16.57
C ALA A 25 -21.88 11.58 -16.08
N THR A 26 -20.96 11.36 -17.01
CA THR A 26 -19.57 10.96 -16.74
C THR A 26 -18.81 12.02 -15.95
N ALA A 27 -18.94 13.29 -16.31
CA ALA A 27 -18.28 14.40 -15.62
C ALA A 27 -18.75 14.52 -14.16
N ARG A 28 -20.05 14.40 -13.92
CA ARG A 28 -20.62 14.40 -12.56
C ARG A 28 -20.23 13.16 -11.78
N TRP A 29 -20.17 11.99 -12.43
CA TRP A 29 -19.77 10.75 -11.78
C TRP A 29 -18.31 10.79 -11.33
N GLN A 30 -17.39 11.24 -12.19
CA GLN A 30 -16.01 11.44 -11.77
C GLN A 30 -15.92 12.40 -10.58
N ALA A 31 -16.64 13.53 -10.59
CA ALA A 31 -16.64 14.46 -9.47
C ALA A 31 -17.16 13.83 -8.17
N ALA A 32 -18.17 12.97 -8.24
CA ALA A 32 -18.65 12.21 -7.08
C ALA A 32 -17.59 11.23 -6.54
N LEU A 33 -16.85 10.54 -7.42
CA LEU A 33 -15.73 9.68 -7.03
C LEU A 33 -14.59 10.49 -6.38
N GLU A 34 -14.27 11.67 -6.91
CA GLU A 34 -13.31 12.61 -6.30
C GLU A 34 -13.76 13.04 -4.89
N ASP A 35 -15.05 13.35 -4.70
CA ASP A 35 -15.61 13.70 -3.40
C ASP A 35 -15.55 12.54 -2.40
N MET A 36 -15.81 11.31 -2.85
CA MET A 36 -15.69 10.12 -1.99
C MET A 36 -14.24 9.87 -1.58
N LEU A 37 -13.30 9.97 -2.51
CA LEU A 37 -11.88 9.83 -2.21
C LEU A 37 -11.42 10.86 -1.18
N ASP A 38 -11.84 12.13 -1.31
CA ASP A 38 -11.51 13.19 -0.34
C ASP A 38 -11.98 12.86 1.08
N VAL A 39 -13.12 12.17 1.25
CA VAL A 39 -13.60 11.71 2.56
C VAL A 39 -12.65 10.67 3.16
N PHE A 40 -12.10 9.78 2.33
CA PHE A 40 -11.21 8.71 2.78
C PHE A 40 -9.75 9.14 2.90
N MET A 41 -9.32 10.19 2.20
CA MET A 41 -7.92 10.64 2.16
C MET A 41 -7.21 10.70 3.52
N PRO A 42 -7.82 11.19 4.62
CA PRO A 42 -7.17 11.21 5.93
C PRO A 42 -6.82 9.83 6.51
N LEU A 43 -7.46 8.77 6.00
CA LEU A 43 -7.27 7.38 6.42
C LEU A 43 -6.30 6.60 5.50
N LEU A 44 -5.93 7.17 4.34
CA LEU A 44 -5.14 6.46 3.34
C LEU A 44 -3.64 6.69 3.53
N GLU A 45 -2.88 5.62 3.42
CA GLU A 45 -1.42 5.66 3.31
C GLU A 45 -1.00 5.61 1.83
N PRO A 46 -0.12 6.53 1.36
CA PRO A 46 0.39 6.50 0.00
C PRO A 46 1.07 5.18 -0.35
N GLY A 47 0.71 4.61 -1.50
CA GLY A 47 1.25 3.35 -2.01
C GLY A 47 0.71 2.11 -1.29
N LYS A 48 -0.37 2.22 -0.51
CA LYS A 48 -1.04 1.09 0.15
C LYS A 48 -2.52 1.02 -0.22
N LEU A 49 -3.05 -0.20 -0.25
CA LEU A 49 -4.49 -0.46 -0.34
C LEU A 49 -5.07 -0.53 1.07
N VAL A 50 -5.92 0.43 1.44
CA VAL A 50 -6.47 0.53 2.81
C VAL A 50 -7.98 0.25 2.81
N PRO A 51 -8.49 -0.66 3.67
CA PRO A 51 -9.92 -0.81 3.87
C PRO A 51 -10.47 0.36 4.70
N VAL A 52 -11.52 1.04 4.22
CA VAL A 52 -12.11 2.21 4.93
C VAL A 52 -13.21 1.84 5.92
N HIS A 53 -13.44 0.56 6.10
CA HIS A 53 -14.38 0.03 7.08
C HIS A 53 -13.82 -1.29 7.62
N PRO A 54 -14.05 -1.62 8.92
CA PRO A 54 -13.71 -2.93 9.45
C PRO A 54 -14.23 -4.06 8.56
N LEU A 55 -13.35 -5.02 8.27
CA LEU A 55 -13.65 -6.19 7.46
C LEU A 55 -14.22 -7.29 8.36
N ASN A 56 -15.31 -7.91 7.92
CA ASN A 56 -15.79 -9.14 8.55
C ASN A 56 -15.07 -10.37 7.97
N ASP A 57 -15.36 -11.56 8.51
CA ASP A 57 -14.73 -12.82 8.09
C ASP A 57 -14.94 -13.16 6.60
N ALA A 58 -16.02 -12.69 5.98
CA ALA A 58 -16.29 -12.87 4.56
C ALA A 58 -15.57 -11.85 3.67
N ASP A 59 -15.38 -10.61 4.16
CA ASP A 59 -14.69 -9.55 3.40
C ASP A 59 -13.17 -9.76 3.38
N LEU A 60 -12.61 -10.29 4.48
CA LEU A 60 -11.17 -10.39 4.68
C LEU A 60 -10.47 -11.20 3.57
N PRO A 61 -10.92 -12.40 3.17
CA PRO A 61 -10.30 -13.14 2.08
C PRO A 61 -10.26 -12.37 0.74
N VAL A 62 -11.30 -11.58 0.44
CA VAL A 62 -11.38 -10.77 -0.80
C VAL A 62 -10.35 -9.63 -0.74
N PHE A 63 -10.23 -8.97 0.40
CA PHE A 63 -9.22 -7.94 0.62
C PHE A 63 -7.80 -8.51 0.51
N LEU A 64 -7.51 -9.66 1.15
CA LEU A 64 -6.19 -10.28 1.10
C LEU A 64 -5.82 -10.73 -0.32
N ALA A 65 -6.77 -11.26 -1.09
CA ALA A 65 -6.56 -11.60 -2.50
C ALA A 65 -6.22 -10.35 -3.34
N ALA A 66 -6.96 -9.25 -3.15
CA ALA A 66 -6.66 -7.98 -3.81
C ALA A 66 -5.31 -7.40 -3.37
N MET A 67 -4.96 -7.54 -2.09
CA MET A 67 -3.68 -7.09 -1.57
C MET A 67 -2.53 -7.89 -2.20
N GLU A 68 -2.62 -9.21 -2.31
CA GLU A 68 -1.57 -10.05 -2.92
C GLU A 68 -1.20 -9.59 -4.33
N ILE A 69 -2.19 -9.22 -5.14
CA ILE A 69 -1.98 -8.89 -6.56
C ILE A 69 -1.67 -7.41 -6.84
N ILE A 70 -2.18 -6.46 -6.05
CA ILE A 70 -2.11 -5.02 -6.36
C ILE A 70 -0.72 -4.46 -6.12
N ASP A 71 -0.15 -3.84 -7.14
CA ASP A 71 1.17 -3.18 -7.11
C ASP A 71 1.02 -1.67 -7.34
N LEU A 72 1.18 -0.88 -6.27
CA LEU A 72 0.96 0.57 -6.26
C LEU A 72 2.30 1.30 -6.24
N SER A 73 2.43 2.34 -7.08
CA SER A 73 3.55 3.27 -6.94
C SER A 73 3.41 4.08 -5.64
N PRO A 74 4.52 4.58 -5.04
CA PRO A 74 4.57 5.07 -3.66
C PRO A 74 3.74 6.34 -3.39
N GLY A 75 3.24 7.01 -4.43
CA GLY A 75 2.42 8.21 -4.33
C GLY A 75 0.92 7.97 -4.55
N LEU A 76 0.48 6.74 -4.83
CA LEU A 76 -0.94 6.47 -5.14
C LEU A 76 -1.74 6.22 -3.86
N PRO A 77 -2.73 7.05 -3.52
CA PRO A 77 -3.77 6.65 -2.56
C PRO A 77 -4.67 5.57 -3.18
N ALA A 78 -4.91 4.51 -2.42
CA ALA A 78 -5.82 3.44 -2.81
C ALA A 78 -6.71 3.02 -1.64
N VAL A 79 -7.99 2.81 -1.92
CA VAL A 79 -8.99 2.38 -0.96
C VAL A 79 -9.67 1.09 -1.43
N PHE A 80 -9.87 0.18 -0.48
CA PHE A 80 -10.76 -0.96 -0.61
C PHE A 80 -12.10 -0.65 0.08
N LEU A 81 -13.19 -0.84 -0.66
CA LEU A 81 -14.56 -0.68 -0.18
C LEU A 81 -15.20 -2.07 -0.02
N PRO A 82 -15.46 -2.53 1.22
CA PRO A 82 -16.29 -3.72 1.45
C PRO A 82 -17.78 -3.40 1.17
N PRO A 83 -18.66 -4.42 1.11
CA PRO A 83 -20.07 -4.27 0.72
C PRO A 83 -20.82 -3.19 1.50
N ALA A 84 -20.55 -3.07 2.80
CA ALA A 84 -21.14 -2.06 3.69
C ALA A 84 -21.01 -0.60 3.20
N ILE A 85 -20.00 -0.34 2.37
CA ILE A 85 -19.73 0.96 1.75
C ILE A 85 -19.91 0.89 0.23
N ALA A 86 -19.39 -0.14 -0.43
CA ALA A 86 -19.37 -0.25 -1.89
C ALA A 86 -20.77 -0.24 -2.52
N GLU A 87 -21.77 -0.83 -1.86
CA GLU A 87 -23.16 -0.86 -2.32
C GLU A 87 -23.81 0.54 -2.36
N LYS A 88 -23.26 1.50 -1.63
CA LYS A 88 -23.71 2.91 -1.64
C LYS A 88 -23.05 3.72 -2.75
N VAL A 89 -22.02 3.16 -3.40
CA VAL A 89 -21.26 3.81 -4.47
C VAL A 89 -21.71 3.25 -5.81
N VAL A 90 -22.90 3.65 -6.23
CA VAL A 90 -23.52 3.16 -7.48
C VAL A 90 -23.47 4.27 -8.53
N PRO A 91 -23.03 3.97 -9.77
CA PRO A 91 -23.12 4.93 -10.86
C PRO A 91 -24.58 5.33 -11.10
N PRO A 92 -24.84 6.59 -11.52
CA PRO A 92 -26.20 7.05 -11.80
C PRO A 92 -26.84 6.23 -12.92
N GLU A 93 -28.18 6.19 -12.98
CA GLU A 93 -28.91 5.42 -14.01
C GLU A 93 -28.57 5.83 -15.45
N SER A 94 -28.12 7.07 -15.67
CA SER A 94 -27.63 7.53 -16.97
C SER A 94 -26.34 6.82 -17.42
N LEU A 95 -25.66 6.11 -16.52
CA LEU A 95 -24.42 5.36 -16.73
C LEU A 95 -24.63 3.84 -16.51
N LYS A 96 -25.80 3.30 -16.87
CA LYS A 96 -26.06 1.84 -16.85
C LYS A 96 -24.94 0.97 -17.46
N PRO A 97 -24.26 1.35 -18.56
CA PRO A 97 -23.20 0.51 -19.14
C PRO A 97 -22.03 0.20 -18.21
N ILE A 98 -21.78 1.03 -17.19
CA ILE A 98 -20.72 0.80 -16.18
C ILE A 98 -21.28 0.31 -14.83
N ALA A 99 -22.60 0.09 -14.73
CA ALA A 99 -23.16 -0.65 -13.62
C ALA A 99 -22.81 -2.13 -13.80
N ARG A 100 -22.10 -2.71 -12.83
CA ARG A 100 -21.52 -4.07 -12.92
C ARG A 100 -22.24 -5.10 -12.07
N ILE A 101 -23.06 -4.65 -11.12
CA ILE A 101 -23.69 -5.50 -10.12
C ILE A 101 -25.13 -5.04 -9.88
N ALA A 102 -26.04 -5.98 -9.71
CA ALA A 102 -27.43 -5.71 -9.35
C ALA A 102 -27.53 -5.20 -7.90
N ALA A 103 -28.58 -4.42 -7.61
CA ALA A 103 -28.84 -3.95 -6.25
C ALA A 103 -29.08 -5.13 -5.28
N GLY A 104 -28.55 -5.01 -4.06
CA GLY A 104 -28.70 -6.03 -3.00
C GLY A 104 -27.76 -7.24 -3.11
N ARG A 105 -26.78 -7.19 -4.03
CA ARG A 105 -25.70 -8.17 -4.14
C ARG A 105 -24.40 -7.59 -3.57
N ALA A 106 -23.55 -8.47 -3.03
CA ALA A 106 -22.32 -8.04 -2.36
C ALA A 106 -21.37 -7.37 -3.36
N SER A 107 -21.07 -6.08 -3.17
CA SER A 107 -20.14 -5.32 -4.03
C SER A 107 -18.80 -5.14 -3.34
N TYR A 108 -17.71 -5.30 -4.09
CA TYR A 108 -16.35 -5.03 -3.60
C TYR A 108 -15.67 -4.10 -4.57
N LYS A 109 -15.31 -2.90 -4.11
CA LYS A 109 -14.73 -1.88 -4.98
C LYS A 109 -13.35 -1.47 -4.54
N ILE A 110 -12.51 -1.13 -5.51
CA ILE A 110 -11.19 -0.55 -5.26
C ILE A 110 -11.10 0.75 -6.02
N PHE A 111 -10.81 1.85 -5.31
CA PHE A 111 -10.51 3.13 -5.95
C PHE A 111 -9.03 3.45 -5.78
N ILE A 112 -8.40 3.85 -6.88
CA ILE A 112 -7.01 4.28 -6.88
C ILE A 112 -6.97 5.60 -7.62
N ALA A 113 -6.43 6.63 -6.98
CA ALA A 113 -6.28 7.93 -7.62
C ALA A 113 -4.81 8.18 -7.93
N ARG A 114 -4.54 8.69 -9.13
CA ARG A 114 -3.29 9.36 -9.44
C ARG A 114 -3.49 10.86 -9.18
N PRO A 115 -2.83 11.43 -8.16
CA PRO A 115 -2.88 12.86 -7.90
C PRO A 115 -2.27 13.66 -9.07
N GLY A 116 -2.69 14.92 -9.23
CA GLY A 116 -2.18 15.82 -10.26
C GLY A 116 -3.24 16.83 -10.69
N GLU A 117 -2.85 17.79 -11.54
CA GLU A 117 -3.77 18.82 -12.06
C GLU A 117 -5.00 18.21 -12.74
N ASN A 118 -4.79 17.10 -13.44
CA ASN A 118 -5.84 16.29 -14.05
C ASN A 118 -5.90 14.93 -13.35
N GLN A 119 -6.50 14.91 -12.16
CA GLN A 119 -6.67 13.69 -11.36
C GLN A 119 -7.26 12.57 -12.21
N ARG A 120 -6.60 11.42 -12.17
CA ARG A 120 -7.06 10.19 -12.83
C ARG A 120 -7.50 9.20 -11.77
N ILE A 121 -8.70 8.65 -11.92
CA ILE A 121 -9.28 7.69 -10.99
C ILE A 121 -9.50 6.38 -11.70
N LEU A 122 -9.00 5.31 -11.11
CA LEU A 122 -9.37 3.94 -11.43
C LEU A 122 -10.43 3.50 -10.44
N CYS A 123 -11.55 3.01 -10.94
CA CYS A 123 -12.61 2.38 -10.18
C CYS A 123 -12.72 0.93 -10.62
N ALA A 124 -12.45 -0.03 -9.73
CA ALA A 124 -12.61 -1.45 -9.99
C ALA A 124 -13.79 -2.01 -9.20
N GLU A 125 -14.64 -2.81 -9.85
CA GLU A 125 -15.55 -3.76 -9.20
C GLU A 125 -14.95 -5.15 -9.31
N ILE A 126 -14.67 -5.77 -8.17
CA ILE A 126 -14.03 -7.08 -8.09
C ILE A 126 -14.92 -8.11 -7.42
N SER A 127 -16.23 -7.88 -7.28
CA SER A 127 -17.12 -8.92 -6.71
C SER A 127 -17.29 -10.13 -7.63
N GLU A 128 -17.38 -11.33 -7.05
CA GLU A 128 -17.80 -12.54 -7.76
C GLU A 128 -19.27 -12.50 -8.20
N GLU A 129 -20.10 -11.70 -7.50
CA GLU A 129 -21.53 -11.55 -7.80
C GLU A 129 -21.83 -10.54 -8.92
N ALA A 130 -20.79 -9.83 -9.39
CA ALA A 130 -20.91 -8.88 -10.49
C ALA A 130 -21.12 -9.63 -11.83
N ASP A 131 -22.06 -9.15 -12.63
CA ASP A 131 -22.36 -9.71 -13.96
C ASP A 131 -21.16 -9.54 -14.91
N LYS A 132 -20.36 -8.49 -14.66
CA LYS A 132 -19.10 -8.21 -15.35
C LYS A 132 -18.13 -7.47 -14.42
N PRO A 133 -17.31 -8.18 -13.62
CA PRO A 133 -16.22 -7.57 -12.87
C PRO A 133 -15.32 -6.76 -13.82
N GLY A 134 -14.72 -5.69 -13.32
CA GLY A 134 -13.89 -4.87 -14.19
C GLY A 134 -13.59 -3.48 -13.69
N VAL A 135 -13.04 -2.67 -14.59
CA VAL A 135 -12.36 -1.42 -14.25
C VAL A 135 -12.80 -0.29 -15.16
N GLU A 136 -13.18 0.84 -14.59
CA GLU A 136 -13.32 2.13 -15.26
C GLU A 136 -12.14 3.05 -14.96
N ILE A 137 -11.69 3.78 -15.98
CA ILE A 137 -10.67 4.83 -15.84
C ILE A 137 -11.28 6.18 -16.17
N PHE A 138 -11.25 7.11 -15.22
CA PHE A 138 -11.76 8.47 -15.37
C PHE A 138 -10.62 9.49 -15.34
N GLN A 139 -10.70 10.53 -16.17
CA GLN A 139 -9.84 11.70 -16.07
C GLN A 139 -10.52 12.92 -16.66
N SER A 140 -10.42 14.06 -15.98
CA SER A 140 -10.93 15.37 -16.44
C SER A 140 -12.38 15.31 -16.95
N GLY A 141 -13.25 14.61 -16.21
CA GLY A 141 -14.67 14.47 -16.50
C GLY A 141 -15.01 13.47 -17.61
N ALA A 142 -14.04 12.70 -18.09
CA ALA A 142 -14.21 11.72 -19.17
C ALA A 142 -13.93 10.29 -18.71
N LEU A 143 -14.65 9.33 -19.27
CA LEU A 143 -14.36 7.90 -19.18
C LEU A 143 -13.35 7.57 -20.27
N LEU A 144 -12.10 7.32 -19.87
CA LEU A 144 -11.00 7.02 -20.78
C LEU A 144 -11.03 5.58 -21.29
N GLY A 145 -11.59 4.67 -20.48
CA GLY A 145 -11.63 3.26 -20.82
C GLY A 145 -12.41 2.43 -19.81
N THR A 146 -12.87 1.29 -20.30
CA THR A 146 -13.60 0.28 -19.54
C THR A 146 -13.01 -1.08 -19.86
N TYR A 147 -12.64 -1.83 -18.83
CA TYR A 147 -12.10 -3.18 -18.92
C TYR A 147 -13.12 -4.12 -18.30
N ASP A 148 -13.75 -4.98 -19.10
CA ASP A 148 -14.76 -5.94 -18.66
C ASP A 148 -14.18 -7.35 -18.66
N TYR A 149 -14.44 -8.10 -17.60
CA TYR A 149 -13.95 -9.47 -17.41
C TYR A 149 -15.10 -10.44 -17.19
N LYS A 150 -14.83 -11.72 -17.46
CA LYS A 150 -15.82 -12.80 -17.30
C LYS A 150 -16.05 -13.19 -15.84
N ASN A 151 -15.05 -13.02 -14.99
CA ASN A 151 -15.07 -13.44 -13.59
C ASN A 151 -14.07 -12.60 -12.77
N GLN A 152 -14.18 -12.69 -11.44
CA GLN A 152 -13.32 -11.96 -10.50
C GLN A 152 -11.84 -12.28 -10.71
N LYS A 153 -11.49 -13.55 -10.89
CA LYS A 153 -10.09 -13.98 -11.04
C LYS A 153 -9.42 -13.30 -12.23
N ASP A 154 -10.04 -13.31 -13.40
CA ASP A 154 -9.52 -12.66 -14.61
C ASP A 154 -9.37 -11.14 -14.40
N CYS A 155 -10.29 -10.52 -13.67
CA CYS A 155 -10.22 -9.10 -13.31
C CYS A 155 -9.01 -8.81 -12.42
N LEU A 156 -8.83 -9.59 -11.35
CA LEU A 156 -7.70 -9.48 -10.43
C LEU A 156 -6.37 -9.70 -11.18
N ASP A 157 -6.25 -10.75 -11.98
CA ASP A 157 -5.04 -11.08 -12.73
C ASP A 157 -4.58 -9.95 -13.67
N GLN A 158 -5.50 -9.11 -14.15
CA GLN A 158 -5.17 -7.97 -15.02
C GLN A 158 -5.05 -6.63 -14.28
N LEU A 159 -5.46 -6.55 -13.02
CA LEU A 159 -5.61 -5.28 -12.31
C LEU A 159 -4.27 -4.53 -12.18
N THR A 160 -3.19 -5.21 -11.81
CA THR A 160 -1.86 -4.59 -11.71
C THR A 160 -1.34 -4.10 -13.06
N LYS A 161 -1.63 -4.81 -14.15
CA LYS A 161 -1.29 -4.34 -15.49
C LYS A 161 -2.03 -3.03 -15.83
N ILE A 162 -3.32 -2.94 -15.51
CA ILE A 162 -4.12 -1.72 -15.73
C ILE A 162 -3.58 -0.57 -14.88
N ILE A 163 -3.30 -0.81 -13.59
CA ILE A 163 -2.73 0.18 -12.66
C ILE A 163 -1.42 0.74 -13.24
N ARG A 164 -0.53 -0.12 -13.72
CA ARG A 164 0.74 0.30 -14.33
C ARG A 164 0.57 1.13 -15.60
N VAL A 165 -0.36 0.75 -16.47
CA VAL A 165 -0.57 1.51 -17.73
C VAL A 165 -1.16 2.89 -17.46
N HIS A 166 -2.08 2.99 -16.50
CA HIS A 166 -2.91 4.19 -16.33
C HIS A 166 -2.49 5.09 -15.19
N LEU A 167 -2.00 4.54 -14.09
CA LEU A 167 -1.81 5.28 -12.84
C LEU A 167 -0.35 5.42 -12.42
N TRP A 168 0.52 4.48 -12.78
CA TRP A 168 1.93 4.65 -12.48
C TRP A 168 2.45 5.91 -13.18
N ASP A 169 3.05 6.79 -12.38
CA ASP A 169 3.65 7.99 -12.92
C ASP A 169 4.90 7.64 -13.74
N ARG A 170 5.12 8.39 -14.81
CA ARG A 170 6.34 8.30 -15.64
C ARG A 170 7.47 9.18 -15.08
N GLU A 171 7.21 9.90 -13.99
CA GLU A 171 8.22 10.69 -13.30
C GLU A 171 9.36 9.83 -12.73
N LYS A 172 10.54 10.45 -12.60
CA LYS A 172 11.70 9.80 -12.03
C LYS A 172 11.51 9.67 -10.53
N TRP A 173 11.53 8.44 -10.03
CA TRP A 173 11.48 8.17 -8.60
C TRP A 173 12.77 8.63 -7.92
N THR A 174 12.60 9.27 -6.77
CA THR A 174 13.69 9.58 -5.83
C THR A 174 14.10 8.33 -5.06
N ARG A 175 15.17 8.43 -4.27
CA ARG A 175 15.55 7.32 -3.37
C ARG A 175 14.48 7.03 -2.32
N ASP A 176 13.79 8.06 -1.84
CA ASP A 176 12.75 7.91 -0.83
C ASP A 176 11.50 7.24 -1.42
N ASP A 177 11.21 7.47 -2.70
CA ASP A 177 10.15 6.76 -3.42
C ASP A 177 10.46 5.26 -3.53
N TYR A 178 11.68 4.89 -3.95
CA TYR A 178 12.10 3.48 -3.98
C TYR A 178 12.04 2.83 -2.60
N ARG A 179 12.42 3.58 -1.55
CA ARG A 179 12.33 3.12 -0.16
C ARG A 179 10.90 2.82 0.23
N ARG A 180 10.01 3.81 0.11
CA ARG A 180 8.59 3.66 0.44
C ARG A 180 7.93 2.54 -0.33
N TYR A 181 8.20 2.44 -1.63
CA TYR A 181 7.67 1.37 -2.48
C TYR A 181 8.06 -0.02 -1.97
N THR A 182 9.35 -0.21 -1.66
CA THR A 182 9.87 -1.50 -1.21
C THR A 182 9.38 -1.86 0.19
N VAL A 183 9.32 -0.88 1.10
CA VAL A 183 8.79 -1.08 2.46
C VAL A 183 7.31 -1.44 2.41
N ASN A 184 6.49 -0.71 1.64
CA ASN A 184 5.07 -1.03 1.47
C ASN A 184 4.86 -2.45 0.88
N TRP A 185 5.69 -2.86 -0.08
CA TRP A 185 5.65 -4.23 -0.60
C TRP A 185 5.94 -5.26 0.48
N PHE A 186 6.99 -5.03 1.29
CA PHE A 186 7.39 -5.99 2.30
C PHE A 186 6.41 -6.04 3.48
N GLU A 187 5.75 -4.95 3.84
CA GLU A 187 4.63 -4.97 4.80
C GLU A 187 3.52 -5.92 4.32
N LYS A 188 3.18 -5.91 3.02
CA LYS A 188 2.22 -6.88 2.47
C LYS A 188 2.72 -8.33 2.56
N VAL A 189 4.02 -8.56 2.38
CA VAL A 189 4.63 -9.89 2.59
C VAL A 189 4.45 -10.31 4.05
N MET A 190 4.69 -9.41 5.00
CA MET A 190 4.50 -9.66 6.44
C MET A 190 3.04 -9.99 6.75
N ASP A 191 2.09 -9.22 6.22
CA ASP A 191 0.67 -9.45 6.46
C ASP A 191 0.19 -10.78 5.85
N LEU A 192 0.68 -11.14 4.66
CA LEU A 192 0.24 -12.32 3.92
C LEU A 192 1.06 -13.58 4.19
N HIS A 193 2.25 -13.45 4.76
CA HIS A 193 3.25 -14.52 4.90
C HIS A 193 3.53 -15.22 3.55
N LYS A 194 3.69 -14.44 2.48
CA LYS A 194 3.85 -14.94 1.11
C LYS A 194 4.93 -14.19 0.33
N GLY A 195 5.84 -14.94 -0.29
CA GLY A 195 6.81 -14.40 -1.25
C GLY A 195 6.25 -14.08 -2.65
N SER A 196 5.04 -14.56 -2.97
CA SER A 196 4.36 -14.36 -4.25
C SER A 196 3.74 -12.98 -4.43
N VAL A 197 3.75 -12.13 -3.40
CA VAL A 197 3.16 -10.79 -3.43
C VAL A 197 3.73 -9.97 -4.58
N CYS A 198 2.83 -9.39 -5.39
CA CYS A 198 3.20 -8.70 -6.61
C CYS A 198 4.13 -7.50 -6.33
N VAL A 199 5.21 -7.42 -7.11
CA VAL A 199 6.21 -6.35 -7.06
C VAL A 199 6.89 -6.18 -8.41
N GLU A 200 7.14 -4.94 -8.80
CA GLU A 200 8.09 -4.64 -9.87
C GLU A 200 9.52 -4.67 -9.33
N LYS A 201 10.23 -5.76 -9.63
CA LYS A 201 11.61 -5.98 -9.17
C LYS A 201 12.57 -4.87 -9.63
N ALA A 202 12.30 -4.24 -10.78
CA ALA A 202 13.12 -3.13 -11.27
C ALA A 202 12.98 -1.82 -10.46
N PHE A 203 11.96 -1.72 -9.59
CA PHE A 203 11.69 -0.55 -8.75
C PHE A 203 11.81 -0.85 -7.25
N SER A 204 11.96 -2.11 -6.86
CA SER A 204 12.21 -2.50 -5.48
C SER A 204 13.70 -2.48 -5.19
N PHE A 205 14.15 -1.71 -4.19
CA PHE A 205 15.56 -1.68 -3.81
C PHE A 205 16.05 -3.01 -3.26
N PHE A 206 15.15 -3.82 -2.69
CA PHE A 206 15.47 -5.16 -2.21
C PHE A 206 15.88 -6.09 -3.37
N HIS A 207 15.20 -5.96 -4.51
CA HIS A 207 15.50 -6.75 -5.71
C HIS A 207 16.55 -6.09 -6.62
N SER A 208 16.63 -4.76 -6.61
CA SER A 208 17.57 -3.95 -7.39
C SER A 208 18.32 -2.95 -6.48
N PRO A 209 19.30 -3.40 -5.67
CA PRO A 209 19.99 -2.56 -4.68
C PRO A 209 20.67 -1.30 -5.23
N THR A 210 21.00 -1.30 -6.52
CA THR A 210 21.63 -0.15 -7.20
C THR A 210 20.73 1.09 -7.22
N LEU A 211 19.41 0.94 -7.09
CA LEU A 211 18.44 2.05 -6.98
C LEU A 211 18.77 3.01 -5.82
N ILE A 212 19.39 2.47 -4.76
CA ILE A 212 19.78 3.22 -3.56
C ILE A 212 21.31 3.25 -3.35
N LYS A 213 22.09 2.83 -4.36
CA LYS A 213 23.55 2.70 -4.30
C LYS A 213 24.04 1.73 -3.22
N ALA A 214 23.32 0.63 -3.01
CA ALA A 214 23.66 -0.43 -2.06
C ALA A 214 24.04 -1.72 -2.80
N ASP A 215 24.62 -2.68 -2.07
CA ASP A 215 24.65 -4.09 -2.48
C ASP A 215 23.48 -4.87 -1.86
N ARG A 216 23.37 -6.18 -2.17
CA ARG A 216 22.23 -6.99 -1.72
C ARG A 216 22.16 -7.20 -0.20
N ILE A 217 23.30 -7.19 0.49
CA ILE A 217 23.34 -7.34 1.95
C ILE A 217 22.93 -6.02 2.60
N ASP A 218 23.45 -4.91 2.11
CA ASP A 218 23.05 -3.58 2.56
C ASP A 218 21.56 -3.32 2.33
N ALA A 219 21.00 -3.75 1.19
CA ALA A 219 19.58 -3.64 0.90
C ALA A 219 18.72 -4.48 1.86
N LEU A 220 19.13 -5.71 2.17
CA LEU A 220 18.45 -6.58 3.15
C LEU A 220 18.35 -5.89 4.52
N PHE A 221 19.48 -5.40 5.05
CA PHE A 221 19.49 -4.78 6.37
C PHE A 221 18.86 -3.38 6.38
N LEU A 222 18.89 -2.64 5.27
CA LEU A 222 18.12 -1.40 5.16
C LEU A 222 16.61 -1.68 5.24
N LEU A 223 16.12 -2.73 4.58
CA LEU A 223 14.71 -3.10 4.66
C LEU A 223 14.31 -3.45 6.10
N ILE A 224 15.09 -4.30 6.76
CA ILE A 224 14.86 -4.67 8.17
C ILE A 224 14.85 -3.43 9.07
N LEU A 225 15.80 -2.51 8.85
CA LEU A 225 15.88 -1.28 9.62
C LEU A 225 14.62 -0.44 9.47
N GLU A 226 14.19 -0.16 8.24
CA GLU A 226 13.03 0.68 7.95
C GLU A 226 11.74 0.07 8.54
N ILE A 227 11.61 -1.26 8.52
CA ILE A 227 10.48 -1.97 9.13
C ILE A 227 10.51 -1.85 10.65
N ILE A 228 11.65 -2.12 11.30
CA ILE A 228 11.74 -2.00 12.76
C ILE A 228 11.53 -0.56 13.19
N GLU A 229 12.17 0.42 12.53
CA GLU A 229 11.95 1.83 12.81
C GLU A 229 10.47 2.18 12.72
N LYS A 230 9.74 1.72 11.70
CA LYS A 230 8.30 1.94 11.60
C LYS A 230 7.52 1.33 12.77
N ARG A 231 7.80 0.07 13.14
CA ARG A 231 7.19 -0.60 14.29
C ARG A 231 7.47 0.11 15.62
N LEU A 232 8.64 0.73 15.76
CA LEU A 232 8.99 1.53 16.94
C LEU A 232 8.27 2.88 17.01
N HIS A 233 7.78 3.40 15.88
CA HIS A 233 6.98 4.64 15.85
C HIS A 233 5.47 4.38 15.99
N ASP A 234 5.02 3.14 15.76
CA ASP A 234 3.63 2.74 15.98
C ASP A 234 3.42 2.40 17.46
N VAL A 235 2.57 3.19 18.13
CA VAL A 235 2.28 3.06 19.57
C VAL A 235 1.50 1.78 19.90
N ASP A 236 0.81 1.22 18.92
CA ASP A 236 0.01 0.00 19.08
C ASP A 236 0.82 -1.27 18.74
N ASP A 237 2.01 -1.14 18.15
CA ASP A 237 2.87 -2.29 17.81
C ASP A 237 3.35 -3.02 19.08
N PRO A 238 3.29 -4.37 19.11
CA PRO A 238 3.80 -5.17 20.22
C PRO A 238 5.27 -4.91 20.59
N LEU A 239 6.15 -4.64 19.61
CA LEU A 239 7.57 -4.36 19.85
C LEU A 239 7.76 -3.03 20.59
N ASN A 240 7.05 -1.99 20.17
CA ASN A 240 7.07 -0.69 20.85
C ASN A 240 6.62 -0.85 22.31
N ARG A 241 5.47 -1.51 22.54
CA ARG A 241 4.96 -1.75 23.90
C ARG A 241 5.91 -2.58 24.76
N ALA A 242 6.55 -3.61 24.18
CA ALA A 242 7.54 -4.42 24.87
C ALA A 242 8.78 -3.59 25.28
N ILE A 243 9.26 -2.71 24.41
CA ILE A 243 10.38 -1.81 24.71
C ILE A 243 9.99 -0.78 25.76
N ALA A 244 8.81 -0.16 25.66
CA ALA A 244 8.31 0.78 26.66
C ALA A 244 8.20 0.15 28.06
N ALA A 245 7.89 -1.16 28.13
CA ALA A 245 7.80 -1.92 29.38
C ALA A 245 9.16 -2.19 30.06
N ILE A 246 10.30 -2.00 29.39
CA ILE A 246 11.64 -2.18 29.98
C ILE A 246 11.90 -1.17 31.12
N GLY A 247 11.14 -0.07 31.17
CA GLY A 247 11.03 0.83 32.33
C GLY A 247 12.18 1.82 32.54
N THR A 248 11.94 2.83 33.38
CA THR A 248 12.88 3.90 33.77
C THR A 248 13.40 3.72 35.21
N GLY A 249 14.21 2.68 35.45
CA GLY A 249 14.91 2.52 36.73
C GLY A 249 16.02 3.56 36.93
N ASN A 250 16.27 3.97 38.18
CA ASN A 250 17.20 5.06 38.53
C ASN A 250 18.62 4.58 38.94
N GLY A 251 18.94 3.29 38.88
CA GLY A 251 20.26 2.73 39.24
C GLY A 251 21.15 2.34 38.05
N GLU A 252 22.48 2.36 38.23
CA GLU A 252 23.46 1.95 37.19
C GLU A 252 23.39 0.44 36.87
N ALA A 253 23.22 -0.42 37.88
CA ALA A 253 23.01 -1.85 37.67
C ALA A 253 21.70 -2.12 36.87
N ASP A 254 20.67 -1.30 37.12
CA ASP A 254 19.43 -1.34 36.36
C ASP A 254 19.62 -0.80 34.93
N ALA A 255 20.58 0.10 34.68
CA ALA A 255 20.88 0.59 33.34
C ALA A 255 21.52 -0.49 32.46
N ALA A 256 22.50 -1.24 32.98
CA ALA A 256 23.13 -2.34 32.25
C ALA A 256 22.13 -3.46 31.92
N ALA A 257 21.30 -3.86 32.90
CA ALA A 257 20.28 -4.88 32.70
C ALA A 257 19.16 -4.45 31.73
N ARG A 258 18.83 -3.15 31.67
CA ARG A 258 17.89 -2.61 30.67
C ARG A 258 18.49 -2.60 29.27
N SER A 259 19.75 -2.17 29.14
CA SER A 259 20.45 -2.16 27.84
C SER A 259 20.57 -3.56 27.25
N SER A 260 20.87 -4.57 28.09
CA SER A 260 20.87 -5.98 27.67
C SER A 260 19.49 -6.40 27.16
N ARG A 261 18.42 -6.20 27.95
CA ARG A 261 17.05 -6.58 27.55
C ARG A 261 16.57 -5.89 26.27
N LEU A 262 16.91 -4.62 26.10
CA LEU A 262 16.61 -3.87 24.87
C LEU A 262 17.32 -4.50 23.67
N THR A 263 18.62 -4.81 23.83
CA THR A 263 19.42 -5.45 22.79
C THR A 263 18.83 -6.81 22.43
N ASP A 264 18.45 -7.62 23.42
CA ASP A 264 17.85 -8.95 23.21
C ASP A 264 16.51 -8.87 22.44
N LEU A 265 15.64 -7.90 22.78
CA LEU A 265 14.38 -7.69 22.05
C LEU A 265 14.60 -7.26 20.59
N LEU A 266 15.56 -6.36 20.36
CA LEU A 266 15.88 -5.88 19.02
C LEU A 266 16.54 -6.99 18.18
N ASP A 267 17.42 -7.79 18.77
CA ASP A 267 18.02 -8.95 18.11
C ASP A 267 16.95 -9.98 17.71
N GLN A 268 16.02 -10.27 18.61
CA GLN A 268 14.87 -11.14 18.34
C GLN A 268 14.01 -10.59 17.19
N ALA A 269 13.71 -9.29 17.17
CA ALA A 269 12.93 -8.67 16.10
C ALA A 269 13.65 -8.74 14.73
N VAL A 270 14.98 -8.54 14.70
CA VAL A 270 15.79 -8.71 13.49
C VAL A 270 15.77 -10.16 13.03
N PHE A 271 15.92 -11.11 13.95
CA PHE A 271 15.89 -12.54 13.65
C PHE A 271 14.53 -13.01 13.10
N GLU A 272 13.42 -12.51 13.64
CA GLU A 272 12.07 -12.80 13.13
C GLU A 272 11.89 -12.34 11.68
N LEU A 273 12.36 -11.14 11.35
CA LEU A 273 12.29 -10.61 9.98
C LEU A 273 13.20 -11.39 9.02
N LEU A 274 14.41 -11.75 9.44
CA LEU A 274 15.29 -12.62 8.64
C LEU A 274 14.66 -14.01 8.40
N THR A 275 14.00 -14.56 9.42
CA THR A 275 13.27 -15.83 9.31
C THR A 275 12.13 -15.71 8.30
N LEU A 276 11.31 -14.66 8.38
CA LEU A 276 10.24 -14.42 7.39
C LEU A 276 10.79 -14.28 5.97
N ILE A 277 11.87 -13.53 5.78
CA ILE A 277 12.53 -13.35 4.47
C ILE A 277 12.99 -14.69 3.91
N LYS A 278 13.51 -15.58 4.77
CA LYS A 278 13.91 -16.92 4.39
C LYS A 278 12.70 -17.80 4.06
N ASP A 279 11.68 -17.82 4.90
CA ASP A 279 10.50 -18.68 4.75
C ASP A 279 9.65 -18.29 3.53
N CYS A 280 9.70 -17.02 3.13
CA CYS A 280 9.08 -16.51 1.91
C CYS A 280 9.98 -16.63 0.66
N ASP A 281 11.14 -17.29 0.75
CA ASP A 281 12.11 -17.46 -0.35
C ASP A 281 12.53 -16.12 -1.01
N LEU A 282 12.60 -15.04 -0.22
CA LEU A 282 12.89 -13.70 -0.74
C LEU A 282 14.38 -13.44 -0.93
N PHE A 283 15.23 -14.14 -0.18
CA PHE A 283 16.68 -13.96 -0.22
C PHE A 283 17.41 -15.31 -0.27
N ALA A 284 18.34 -15.45 -1.21
CA ALA A 284 19.09 -16.69 -1.43
C ALA A 284 20.29 -16.80 -0.48
N PHE A 285 20.01 -17.07 0.81
CA PHE A 285 21.03 -17.19 1.87
C PHE A 285 22.08 -18.28 1.60
N ASP A 286 21.69 -19.36 0.93
CA ASP A 286 22.53 -20.50 0.55
C ASP A 286 23.55 -20.17 -0.55
N THR A 287 23.33 -19.07 -1.29
CA THR A 287 24.19 -18.60 -2.38
C THR A 287 25.12 -17.45 -1.99
N MET A 288 25.25 -17.16 -0.69
CA MET A 288 26.16 -16.11 -0.22
C MET A 288 27.62 -16.51 -0.41
N THR A 289 28.42 -15.59 -0.96
CA THR A 289 29.87 -15.71 -0.97
C THR A 289 30.43 -15.52 0.45
N ASN A 290 31.68 -15.94 0.69
CA ASN A 290 32.35 -15.70 1.98
C ASN A 290 32.35 -14.22 2.37
N ARG A 291 32.59 -13.33 1.39
CA ARG A 291 32.56 -11.88 1.62
C ARG A 291 31.19 -11.39 2.09
N GLU A 292 30.13 -11.91 1.49
CA GLU A 292 28.75 -11.54 1.84
C GLU A 292 28.34 -12.13 3.18
N SER A 293 28.77 -13.36 3.50
CA SER A 293 28.57 -13.94 4.83
C SER A 293 29.26 -13.12 5.92
N ASP A 294 30.51 -12.70 5.68
CA ASP A 294 31.23 -11.82 6.60
C ASP A 294 30.54 -10.45 6.74
N GLN A 295 30.02 -9.89 5.64
CA GLN A 295 29.24 -8.65 5.68
C GLN A 295 27.93 -8.82 6.42
N PHE A 296 27.19 -9.90 6.16
CA PHE A 296 25.93 -10.22 6.82
C PHE A 296 26.09 -10.27 8.34
N ASN A 297 27.12 -10.98 8.83
CA ASN A 297 27.40 -11.07 10.27
C ASN A 297 27.73 -9.71 10.88
N ARG A 298 28.52 -8.88 10.18
CA ARG A 298 28.82 -7.51 10.63
C ARG A 298 27.58 -6.63 10.66
N GLU A 299 26.75 -6.72 9.64
CA GLU A 299 25.56 -5.89 9.46
C GLU A 299 24.44 -6.25 10.45
N SER A 300 24.26 -7.54 10.74
CA SER A 300 23.38 -8.02 11.81
C SER A 300 23.77 -7.45 13.18
N ALA A 301 25.06 -7.45 13.54
CA ALA A 301 25.51 -6.81 14.78
C ALA A 301 25.46 -5.27 14.73
N ARG A 302 25.55 -4.67 13.54
CA ARG A 302 25.52 -3.21 13.37
C ARG A 302 24.10 -2.66 13.54
N ILE A 303 23.10 -3.32 12.96
CA ILE A 303 21.72 -2.84 12.97
C ILE A 303 21.14 -2.84 14.39
N VAL A 304 21.37 -3.89 15.18
CA VAL A 304 20.92 -3.97 16.58
C VAL A 304 21.52 -2.84 17.41
N ARG A 305 22.83 -2.59 17.27
CA ARG A 305 23.50 -1.47 17.96
C ARG A 305 22.97 -0.11 17.53
N LYS A 306 22.67 0.07 16.24
CA LYS A 306 22.10 1.31 15.72
C LYS A 306 20.72 1.57 16.33
N LEU A 307 19.84 0.57 16.30
CA LEU A 307 18.50 0.64 16.85
C LEU A 307 18.51 0.92 18.36
N ALA A 308 19.37 0.21 19.11
CA ALA A 308 19.53 0.45 20.55
C ALA A 308 20.00 1.88 20.85
N GLY A 309 20.95 2.40 20.04
CA GLY A 309 21.43 3.78 20.16
C GLY A 309 20.34 4.83 19.92
N MET A 310 19.41 4.59 19.00
CA MET A 310 18.28 5.49 18.72
C MET A 310 17.27 5.55 19.87
N MET A 311 17.15 4.48 20.66
CA MET A 311 16.23 4.42 21.81
C MET A 311 16.83 4.98 23.10
N GLN A 312 18.14 5.23 23.11
CA GLN A 312 18.87 5.78 24.26
C GLN A 312 19.18 7.27 24.13
N SER A 313 18.98 7.85 22.93
CA SER A 313 19.13 9.27 22.62
C SER A 313 17.84 10.05 22.83
#